data_AF-A0A061DH34-F1
#
_entry.id   AF-A0A061DH34-F1
#
_cell.length_a   1.000
_cell.length_b   1.000
_cell.length_c   1.000
_cell.angle_alpha   90.00
_cell.angle_beta   90.00
_cell.angle_gamma   90.00
#
_symmetry.space_group_name_H-M   'P 1'
#
loop_
_entity.id
_entity.type
_entity.pdbx_description
1 polymer ?
#
loop_
_entity_poly.entity_id
_entity_poly.type
_entity_poly.pdbx_seq_one_letter_code
_entity_poly.pdbx_strand_id
1 'polypeptide(L)'
;MEMPVVEVHKHGVWLLAKNVDQFIHRILVEEDANSCKKGSDELFHAAFDAGKKLYKKGDFSKSQITDVDVYLLRKVGLFPDVLERKVMQHIEKGDHVSALVTGEFYTRKEHFPGFARPFVFNAEVLLKVGRNPEAKDAARGALKSPWWTLGCKYHEVACIAEWEDEQIEYITEKLSKEGRQEDLSKGKPPVQISLDEAAFLLDLASVEGTWDDSLERIAECYKEAGLHDIARFVLYRD
;
A
#
# COMPACT_ATOMS: atom_id res chain seq x y z
N MET A 1 -13.18 -10.59 -5.87
CA MET A 1 -12.30 -9.50 -5.38
C MET A 1 -10.95 -9.75 -6.00
N GLU A 2 -10.43 -8.81 -6.78
CA GLU A 2 -9.05 -8.93 -7.27
C GLU A 2 -8.11 -8.89 -6.06
N MET A 3 -7.17 -9.83 -5.99
CA MET A 3 -6.20 -9.90 -4.88
C MET A 3 -4.99 -9.05 -5.24
N PRO A 4 -4.72 -7.96 -4.49
CA PRO A 4 -3.54 -7.15 -4.73
C PRO A 4 -2.26 -7.94 -4.44
N VAL A 5 -1.20 -7.62 -5.19
CA VAL A 5 0.14 -8.12 -4.91
C VAL A 5 0.83 -7.08 -4.03
N VAL A 6 1.28 -7.52 -2.86
CA VAL A 6 1.95 -6.67 -1.87
C VAL A 6 3.29 -7.26 -1.49
N GLU A 7 4.21 -6.41 -1.06
CA GLU A 7 5.44 -6.80 -0.39
C GLU A 7 5.29 -6.51 1.10
N VAL A 8 5.60 -7.48 1.96
CA VAL A 8 5.54 -7.30 3.42
C VAL A 8 6.87 -6.71 3.89
N HIS A 9 6.78 -5.60 4.61
CA HIS A 9 7.92 -4.90 5.19
C HIS A 9 7.79 -4.89 6.72
N LYS A 10 8.87 -4.51 7.40
CA LYS A 10 8.85 -4.40 8.87
C LYS A 10 7.72 -3.49 9.36
N HIS A 11 7.50 -2.34 8.71
CA HIS A 11 6.56 -1.31 9.16
C HIS A 11 5.36 -1.11 8.22
N GLY A 12 4.79 -2.21 7.72
CA GLY A 12 3.62 -2.16 6.83
C GLY A 12 3.78 -3.05 5.61
N VAL A 13 2.90 -2.86 4.64
CA VAL A 13 2.95 -3.54 3.36
C VAL A 13 2.99 -2.52 2.22
N TRP A 14 3.71 -2.86 1.17
CA TRP A 14 3.86 -2.04 -0.03
C TRP A 14 3.03 -2.63 -1.15
N LEU A 15 2.13 -1.84 -1.71
CA LEU A 15 1.32 -2.29 -2.84
C LEU A 15 2.19 -2.31 -4.11
N LEU A 16 2.40 -3.50 -4.67
CA LEU A 16 3.18 -3.68 -5.89
C LEU A 16 2.31 -3.62 -7.14
N ALA A 17 1.11 -4.20 -7.10
CA ALA A 17 0.16 -4.20 -8.20
C ALA A 17 -1.27 -4.51 -7.72
N LYS A 18 -2.28 -4.13 -8.52
CA LYS A 18 -3.68 -4.40 -8.19
C LYS A 18 -4.04 -5.88 -8.26
N ASN A 19 -3.32 -6.64 -9.08
CA ASN A 19 -3.51 -8.06 -9.28
C ASN A 19 -2.25 -8.70 -9.87
N VAL A 20 -2.23 -10.04 -9.86
CA VAL A 20 -1.11 -10.86 -10.33
C VAL A 20 -0.82 -10.64 -11.82
N ASP A 21 -1.86 -10.45 -12.63
CA ASP A 21 -1.70 -10.24 -14.08
C ASP A 21 -0.95 -8.94 -14.38
N GLN A 22 -1.30 -7.83 -13.70
CA GLN A 22 -0.57 -6.57 -13.82
C GLN A 22 0.88 -6.70 -13.32
N PHE A 23 1.09 -7.43 -12.23
CA PHE A 23 2.43 -7.65 -11.68
C PHE A 23 3.33 -8.44 -12.67
N ILE A 24 2.84 -9.56 -13.20
CA ILE A 24 3.55 -10.37 -14.19
C ILE A 24 3.80 -9.56 -15.46
N HIS A 25 2.79 -8.87 -15.99
CA HIS A 25 2.93 -8.06 -17.21
C HIS A 25 4.01 -6.99 -17.02
N ARG A 26 4.01 -6.29 -15.88
CA ARG A 26 5.05 -5.31 -15.55
C ARG A 26 6.45 -5.93 -15.56
N ILE A 27 6.66 -7.04 -14.87
CA ILE A 27 7.97 -7.72 -14.81
C ILE A 27 8.47 -8.06 -16.22
N LEU A 28 7.59 -8.57 -17.09
CA LEU A 28 7.97 -8.92 -18.46
C LEU A 28 8.29 -7.71 -19.33
N VAL A 29 7.60 -6.58 -19.14
CA VAL A 29 7.92 -5.31 -19.82
C VAL A 29 9.27 -4.78 -19.38
N GLU A 30 9.53 -4.77 -18.06
CA GLU A 30 10.80 -4.29 -17.50
C GLU A 30 11.97 -5.19 -17.95
N GLU A 31 11.80 -6.50 -18.00
CA GLU A 31 12.79 -7.43 -18.54
C GLU A 31 13.07 -7.19 -20.03
N ASP A 32 12.03 -6.97 -20.84
CA ASP A 32 12.18 -6.67 -22.27
C ASP A 32 12.91 -5.33 -22.51
N ALA A 33 12.62 -4.32 -21.69
CA ALA A 33 13.31 -3.03 -21.74
C ALA A 33 14.78 -3.14 -21.31
N ASN A 34 15.11 -4.03 -20.37
CA ASN A 34 16.46 -4.23 -19.83
C ASN A 34 17.32 -5.20 -20.64
N SER A 35 16.74 -5.97 -21.55
CA SER A 35 17.38 -7.04 -22.35
C SER A 35 18.59 -6.60 -23.21
N CYS A 36 18.95 -5.30 -23.25
CA CYS A 36 20.24 -4.83 -23.78
C CYS A 36 21.46 -5.23 -22.92
N LYS A 37 21.28 -5.63 -21.66
CA LYS A 37 22.36 -6.02 -20.74
C LYS A 37 22.25 -7.49 -20.34
N LYS A 38 22.61 -8.43 -21.24
CA LYS A 38 22.66 -9.89 -20.97
C LYS A 38 21.44 -10.41 -20.17
N GLY A 39 20.23 -10.24 -20.69
CA GLY A 39 19.03 -10.82 -20.08
C GLY A 39 18.91 -12.31 -20.41
N SER A 40 18.78 -13.16 -19.40
CA SER A 40 18.39 -14.56 -19.57
C SER A 40 16.90 -14.60 -19.92
N ASP A 41 16.49 -15.45 -20.86
CA ASP A 41 15.06 -15.66 -21.17
C ASP A 41 14.30 -16.34 -20.01
N GLU A 42 14.92 -16.45 -18.82
CA GLU A 42 14.42 -17.19 -17.67
C GLU A 42 13.07 -16.66 -17.17
N LEU A 43 12.89 -15.33 -17.07
CA LEU A 43 11.60 -14.76 -16.62
C LEU A 43 10.47 -15.03 -17.62
N PHE A 44 10.77 -14.93 -18.92
CA PHE A 44 9.81 -15.28 -19.97
C PHE A 44 9.47 -16.78 -19.96
N HIS A 45 10.46 -17.63 -19.69
CA HIS A 45 10.26 -19.07 -19.54
C HIS A 45 9.46 -19.40 -18.27
N ALA A 46 9.77 -18.76 -17.15
CA ALA A 46 9.11 -18.97 -15.86
C ALA A 46 7.63 -18.54 -15.89
N ALA A 47 7.32 -17.42 -16.56
CA ALA A 47 5.95 -16.94 -16.70
C ALA A 47 5.08 -17.86 -17.60
N PHE A 48 5.71 -18.72 -18.40
CA PHE A 48 5.09 -19.75 -19.25
C PHE A 48 3.84 -19.22 -19.99
N ASP A 49 2.72 -19.93 -19.91
CA ASP A 49 1.49 -19.61 -20.65
C ASP A 49 0.74 -18.40 -20.08
N ALA A 50 0.92 -18.08 -18.78
CA ALA A 50 0.35 -16.87 -18.21
C ALA A 50 1.04 -15.63 -18.80
N GLY A 51 2.38 -15.63 -18.82
CA GLY A 51 3.17 -14.55 -19.40
C GLY A 51 2.89 -14.32 -20.89
N LYS A 52 2.81 -15.41 -21.69
CA LYS A 52 2.52 -15.31 -23.13
C LYS A 52 1.16 -14.67 -23.45
N LYS A 53 0.17 -14.81 -22.56
CA LYS A 53 -1.15 -14.17 -22.72
C LYS A 53 -1.11 -12.68 -22.40
N LEU A 54 -0.24 -12.28 -21.48
CA LEU A 54 -0.15 -10.92 -20.96
C LEU A 54 0.77 -10.04 -21.79
N TYR A 55 1.90 -10.57 -22.25
CA TYR A 55 2.94 -9.79 -22.91
C TYR A 55 3.74 -10.62 -23.93
N LYS A 56 4.05 -10.01 -25.07
CA LYS A 56 4.93 -10.61 -26.09
C LYS A 56 6.26 -9.86 -26.13
N LYS A 57 7.35 -10.61 -26.01
CA LYS A 57 8.72 -10.08 -26.08
C LYS A 57 8.92 -9.20 -27.33
N GLY A 58 9.56 -8.04 -27.14
CA GLY A 58 9.77 -7.00 -28.14
C GLY A 58 8.61 -6.01 -28.32
N ASP A 59 7.48 -6.17 -27.64
CA ASP A 59 6.34 -5.26 -27.79
C ASP A 59 6.62 -3.86 -27.21
N PHE A 60 7.48 -3.74 -26.20
CA PHE A 60 7.98 -2.46 -25.70
C PHE A 60 8.70 -1.71 -26.83
N SER A 61 9.69 -2.34 -27.46
CA SER A 61 10.45 -1.75 -28.57
C SER A 61 9.55 -1.39 -29.76
N LYS A 62 8.58 -2.24 -30.12
CA LYS A 62 7.63 -1.97 -31.22
C LYS A 62 6.69 -0.81 -30.94
N SER A 63 6.43 -0.49 -29.67
CA SER A 63 5.49 0.56 -29.29
C SER A 63 6.01 1.98 -29.55
N GLN A 64 7.31 2.14 -29.80
CA GLN A 64 8.01 3.42 -29.96
C GLN A 64 7.96 4.33 -28.71
N ILE A 65 7.47 3.82 -27.57
CA ILE A 65 7.55 4.51 -26.28
C ILE A 65 8.97 4.29 -25.73
N THR A 66 9.68 5.38 -25.46
CA THR A 66 11.06 5.33 -24.97
C THR A 66 11.17 5.24 -23.45
N ASP A 67 10.15 5.70 -22.74
CA ASP A 67 10.08 5.69 -21.27
C ASP A 67 9.25 4.48 -20.81
N VAL A 68 9.89 3.55 -20.08
CA VAL A 68 9.24 2.34 -19.57
C VAL A 68 8.09 2.68 -18.62
N ASP A 69 8.19 3.73 -17.81
CA ASP A 69 7.14 4.15 -16.88
C ASP A 69 5.91 4.62 -17.67
N VAL A 70 6.13 5.35 -18.77
CA VAL A 70 5.03 5.77 -19.67
C VAL A 70 4.39 4.57 -20.35
N TYR A 71 5.17 3.57 -20.74
CA TYR A 71 4.62 2.33 -21.29
C TYR A 71 3.74 1.62 -20.26
N LEU A 72 4.25 1.40 -19.05
CA LEU A 72 3.54 0.73 -17.96
C LEU A 72 2.20 1.42 -17.67
N LEU A 73 2.20 2.73 -17.47
CA LEU A 73 0.98 3.50 -17.16
C LEU A 73 -0.05 3.48 -18.30
N ARG A 74 0.39 3.37 -19.56
CA ARG A 74 -0.51 3.41 -20.73
C ARG A 74 -0.99 2.03 -21.19
N LYS A 75 -0.18 0.99 -21.01
CA LYS A 75 -0.39 -0.34 -21.61
C LYS A 75 -0.68 -1.43 -20.59
N VAL A 76 -0.27 -1.23 -19.33
CA VAL A 76 -0.37 -2.26 -18.30
C VAL A 76 -1.34 -1.85 -17.21
N GLY A 77 -1.07 -0.75 -16.50
CA GLY A 77 -1.86 -0.34 -15.37
C GLY A 77 -1.19 0.74 -14.52
N LEU A 78 -1.87 1.12 -13.44
CA LEU A 78 -1.32 2.05 -12.46
C LEU A 78 -0.53 1.30 -11.40
N PHE A 79 0.67 1.78 -11.11
CA PHE A 79 1.55 1.24 -10.09
C PHE A 79 1.96 2.37 -9.14
N PRO A 80 1.90 2.16 -7.81
CA PRO A 80 2.30 3.14 -6.81
C PRO A 80 3.67 3.78 -7.11
N ASP A 81 4.71 2.96 -7.16
CA ASP A 81 6.09 3.40 -7.35
C ASP A 81 6.34 4.06 -8.71
N VAL A 82 5.65 3.64 -9.77
CA VAL A 82 5.74 4.29 -11.09
C VAL A 82 5.18 5.71 -11.02
N LEU A 83 4.03 5.91 -10.37
CA LEU A 83 3.45 7.24 -10.19
C LEU A 83 4.35 8.12 -9.31
N GLU A 84 4.88 7.57 -8.21
CA GLU A 84 5.84 8.27 -7.35
C GLU A 84 7.10 8.70 -8.12
N ARG A 85 7.67 7.81 -8.96
CA ARG A 85 8.79 8.16 -9.85
C ARG A 85 8.43 9.29 -10.82
N LYS A 86 7.25 9.28 -11.45
CA LYS A 86 6.84 10.36 -12.35
C LYS A 86 6.74 11.70 -11.61
N VAL A 87 6.19 11.71 -10.40
CA VAL A 87 6.11 12.92 -9.58
C VAL A 87 7.50 13.45 -9.25
N MET A 88 8.42 12.58 -8.81
CA MET A 88 9.79 12.99 -8.49
C MET A 88 10.53 13.53 -9.71
N GLN A 89 10.36 12.92 -10.89
CA GLN A 89 10.93 13.44 -12.15
C GLN A 89 10.40 14.85 -12.50
N HIS A 90 9.13 15.14 -12.20
CA HIS A 90 8.59 16.49 -12.40
C HIS A 90 9.21 17.49 -11.42
N ILE A 91 9.39 17.12 -10.15
CA ILE A 91 10.07 17.94 -9.14
C ILE A 91 11.51 18.24 -9.56
N GLU A 92 12.28 17.23 -9.99
CA GLU A 92 13.67 17.37 -10.44
C GLU A 92 13.82 18.33 -11.63
N LYS A 93 12.80 18.40 -12.50
CA LYS A 93 12.74 19.32 -13.64
C LYS A 93 12.26 20.73 -13.27
N GLY A 94 11.91 20.98 -12.00
CA GLY A 94 11.29 22.22 -11.54
C GLY A 94 9.84 22.39 -11.97
N ASP A 95 9.20 21.34 -12.49
CA ASP A 95 7.80 21.35 -12.93
C ASP A 95 6.87 20.97 -11.77
N HIS A 96 6.74 21.89 -10.81
CA HIS A 96 5.93 21.66 -9.61
C HIS A 96 4.43 21.51 -9.92
N VAL A 97 3.94 22.09 -11.01
CA VAL A 97 2.52 21.97 -11.41
C VAL A 97 2.23 20.52 -11.80
N SER A 98 3.02 19.93 -12.69
CA SER A 98 2.83 18.53 -13.08
C SER A 98 3.08 17.55 -11.92
N ALA A 99 4.01 17.87 -11.02
CA ALA A 99 4.23 17.10 -9.80
C ALA A 99 2.98 17.08 -8.91
N LEU A 100 2.37 18.24 -8.65
CA LEU A 100 1.15 18.36 -7.84
C LEU A 100 -0.05 17.68 -8.51
N VAL A 101 -0.24 17.88 -9.82
CA VAL A 101 -1.35 17.24 -10.56
C VAL A 101 -1.23 15.72 -10.53
N THR A 102 -0.01 15.19 -10.68
CA THR A 102 0.23 13.74 -10.67
C THR A 102 0.12 13.19 -9.24
N GLY A 103 0.59 13.92 -8.23
CA GLY A 103 0.42 13.59 -6.81
C GLY A 103 -1.06 13.51 -6.41
N GLU A 104 -1.86 14.50 -6.80
CA GLU A 104 -3.32 14.50 -6.55
C GLU A 104 -4.01 13.37 -7.31
N PHE A 105 -3.65 13.15 -8.58
CA PHE A 105 -4.14 12.01 -9.36
C PHE A 105 -3.89 10.67 -8.65
N TYR A 106 -2.70 10.49 -8.06
CA TYR A 106 -2.36 9.27 -7.33
C TYR A 106 -3.30 9.01 -6.15
N THR A 107 -3.80 10.05 -5.48
CA THR A 107 -4.71 9.93 -4.31
C THR A 107 -6.15 9.49 -4.63
N ARG A 108 -6.52 9.36 -5.90
CA ARG A 108 -7.88 8.98 -6.28
C ARG A 108 -8.25 7.61 -5.74
N LYS A 109 -9.39 7.53 -5.04
CA LYS A 109 -9.83 6.34 -4.28
C LYS A 109 -9.96 5.09 -5.15
N GLU A 110 -10.33 5.26 -6.41
CA GLU A 110 -10.47 4.18 -7.39
C GLU A 110 -9.12 3.61 -7.87
N HIS A 111 -8.01 4.30 -7.62
CA HIS A 111 -6.70 3.82 -8.05
C HIS A 111 -6.18 2.74 -7.12
N PHE A 112 -6.14 2.99 -5.81
CA PHE A 112 -5.58 2.04 -4.84
C PHE A 112 -6.48 1.97 -3.59
N PRO A 113 -7.67 1.37 -3.70
CA PRO A 113 -8.65 1.36 -2.62
C PRO A 113 -8.10 0.65 -1.38
N GLY A 114 -8.28 1.28 -0.22
CA GLY A 114 -7.83 0.74 1.07
C GLY A 114 -6.35 0.99 1.40
N PHE A 115 -5.56 1.58 0.49
CA PHE A 115 -4.15 1.88 0.74
C PHE A 115 -3.93 3.36 1.04
N ALA A 116 -3.20 3.63 2.13
CA ALA A 116 -2.90 4.98 2.59
C ALA A 116 -1.70 5.62 1.88
N ARG A 117 -0.76 4.82 1.36
CA ARG A 117 0.47 5.29 0.70
C ARG A 117 0.26 6.44 -0.31
N PRO A 118 -0.76 6.43 -1.18
CA PRO A 118 -1.00 7.57 -2.09
C PRO A 118 -1.19 8.91 -1.38
N PHE A 119 -1.92 8.90 -0.25
CA PHE A 119 -2.17 10.11 0.54
C PHE A 119 -0.90 10.55 1.29
N VAL A 120 -0.13 9.60 1.82
CA VAL A 120 1.16 9.87 2.45
C VAL A 120 2.12 10.52 1.46
N PHE A 121 2.30 9.92 0.29
CA PHE A 121 3.20 10.45 -0.72
C PHE A 121 2.76 11.84 -1.21
N ASN A 122 1.45 12.07 -1.36
CA ASN A 122 0.96 13.41 -1.70
C ASN A 122 1.27 14.44 -0.60
N ALA A 123 1.21 14.07 0.68
CA ALA A 123 1.64 14.93 1.78
C ALA A 123 3.14 15.24 1.70
N GLU A 124 3.99 14.25 1.39
CA GLU A 124 5.43 14.45 1.17
C GLU A 124 5.70 15.41 0.00
N VAL A 125 4.94 15.29 -1.10
CA VAL A 125 5.05 16.17 -2.28
C VAL A 125 4.66 17.60 -1.94
N LEU A 126 3.54 17.79 -1.24
CA LEU A 126 3.08 19.11 -0.77
C LEU A 126 4.12 19.76 0.13
N LEU A 127 4.73 19.00 1.04
CA LEU A 127 5.80 19.48 1.91
C LEU A 127 7.04 19.90 1.11
N LYS A 128 7.47 19.07 0.13
CA LYS A 128 8.62 19.37 -0.73
C LYS A 128 8.46 20.67 -1.54
N VAL A 129 7.23 21.03 -1.91
CA VAL A 129 6.94 22.29 -2.64
C VAL A 129 6.55 23.45 -1.73
N GLY A 130 6.69 23.30 -0.40
CA GLY A 130 6.47 24.36 0.59
C GLY A 130 4.99 24.62 0.94
N ARG A 131 4.07 23.72 0.59
CA ARG A 131 2.63 23.83 0.90
C ARG A 131 2.31 23.17 2.25
N ASN A 132 2.96 23.62 3.32
CA ASN A 132 2.95 22.97 4.63
C ASN A 132 1.55 22.74 5.24
N PRO A 133 0.60 23.71 5.20
CA PRO A 133 -0.73 23.48 5.77
C PRO A 133 -1.49 22.33 5.10
N GLU A 134 -1.36 22.22 3.78
CA GLU A 134 -2.03 21.18 3.01
C GLU A 134 -1.33 19.84 3.14
N ALA A 135 0.00 19.83 3.24
CA ALA A 135 0.77 18.63 3.58
C ALA A 135 0.30 18.04 4.91
N LYS A 136 0.11 18.90 5.92
CA LYS A 136 -0.43 18.49 7.22
C LYS A 136 -1.83 17.89 7.10
N ASP A 137 -2.74 18.55 6.39
CA ASP A 137 -4.10 18.04 6.20
C ASP A 137 -4.13 16.71 5.43
N ALA A 138 -3.27 16.57 4.42
CA ALA A 138 -3.11 15.32 3.67
C ALA A 138 -2.57 14.18 4.54
N ALA A 139 -1.56 14.45 5.38
CA ALA A 139 -1.01 13.47 6.31
C ALA A 139 -2.05 13.02 7.35
N ARG A 140 -2.83 13.96 7.91
CA ARG A 140 -3.97 13.64 8.80
C ARG A 140 -5.03 12.80 8.09
N GLY A 141 -5.25 13.05 6.79
CA GLY A 141 -6.12 12.23 5.96
C GLY A 141 -5.59 10.80 5.79
N ALA A 142 -4.28 10.65 5.57
CA ALA A 142 -3.62 9.35 5.42
C ALA A 142 -3.73 8.50 6.71
N LEU A 143 -3.51 9.12 7.88
CA LEU A 143 -3.56 8.45 9.19
C LEU A 143 -4.95 7.98 9.63
N LYS A 144 -6.01 8.34 8.89
CA LYS A 144 -7.37 7.77 9.06
C LYS A 144 -7.55 6.43 8.35
N SER A 145 -6.59 6.04 7.53
CA SER A 145 -6.52 4.72 6.89
C SER A 145 -5.67 3.77 7.74
N PRO A 146 -5.76 2.44 7.53
CA PRO A 146 -4.97 1.50 8.31
C PRO A 146 -3.47 1.78 8.17
N TRP A 147 -2.77 1.85 9.29
CA TRP A 147 -1.38 2.31 9.40
C TRP A 147 -0.41 1.37 8.70
N TRP A 148 -0.76 0.09 8.63
CA TRP A 148 -0.01 -0.90 7.86
C TRP A 148 -0.01 -0.67 6.35
N THR A 149 -0.81 0.26 5.84
CA THR A 149 -0.88 0.61 4.41
C THR A 149 -0.18 1.92 4.05
N LEU A 150 0.51 2.57 5.00
CA LEU A 150 1.18 3.86 4.80
C LEU A 150 2.39 3.77 3.87
N GLY A 151 2.95 2.57 3.69
CA GLY A 151 4.17 2.33 2.92
C GLY A 151 5.43 2.98 3.51
N CYS A 152 5.37 3.39 4.78
CA CYS A 152 6.46 3.98 5.56
C CYS A 152 6.12 3.85 7.06
N LYS A 153 7.01 4.34 7.93
CA LYS A 153 6.75 4.30 9.39
C LYS A 153 5.64 5.28 9.76
N TYR A 154 4.75 4.87 10.66
CA TYR A 154 3.71 5.73 11.24
C TYR A 154 4.26 7.11 11.69
N HIS A 155 5.35 7.11 12.45
CA HIS A 155 5.95 8.33 12.99
C HIS A 155 6.38 9.33 11.91
N GLU A 156 6.79 8.87 10.72
CA GLU A 156 7.16 9.77 9.61
C GLU A 156 5.94 10.57 9.13
N VAL A 157 4.77 9.94 9.09
CA VAL A 157 3.51 10.58 8.71
C VAL A 157 2.95 11.43 9.85
N ALA A 158 3.03 10.94 11.09
CA ALA A 158 2.61 11.67 12.28
C ALA A 158 3.39 12.99 12.46
N CYS A 159 4.70 12.99 12.16
CA CYS A 159 5.50 14.21 12.14
C CYS A 159 4.96 15.25 11.14
N ILE A 160 4.54 14.85 9.94
CA ILE A 160 3.93 15.78 8.95
C ILE A 160 2.55 16.24 9.44
N ALA A 161 1.79 15.36 10.08
CA ALA A 161 0.46 15.65 10.62
C ALA A 161 0.47 16.55 11.86
N GLU A 162 1.65 16.79 12.45
CA GLU A 162 1.83 17.40 13.78
C GLU A 162 1.01 16.65 14.84
N TRP A 163 1.09 15.32 14.82
CA TRP A 163 0.47 14.44 15.81
C TRP A 163 1.53 13.88 16.74
N GLU A 164 1.19 13.82 18.02
CA GLU A 164 1.95 13.11 19.04
C GLU A 164 1.40 11.68 19.20
N ASP A 165 1.87 10.96 20.22
CA ASP A 165 1.54 9.55 20.44
C ASP A 165 0.10 9.31 20.94
N GLU A 166 -0.70 10.38 21.11
CA GLU A 166 -2.10 10.32 21.56
C GLU A 166 -2.95 9.31 20.77
N GLN A 167 -2.71 9.15 19.46
CA GLN A 167 -3.44 8.18 18.65
C GLN A 167 -3.00 6.74 18.91
N ILE A 168 -1.71 6.51 19.19
CA ILE A 168 -1.21 5.20 19.60
C ILE A 168 -1.83 4.86 20.95
N GLU A 169 -1.78 5.78 21.91
CA GLU A 169 -2.38 5.63 23.23
C GLU A 169 -3.89 5.31 23.14
N TYR A 170 -4.62 6.01 22.27
CA TYR A 170 -6.03 5.76 22.02
C TYR A 170 -6.28 4.33 21.51
N ILE A 171 -5.52 3.87 20.51
CA ILE A 171 -5.66 2.50 19.99
C ILE A 171 -5.31 1.46 21.07
N THR A 172 -4.24 1.71 21.85
CA THR A 172 -3.86 0.84 22.96
C THR A 172 -4.96 0.78 24.03
N GLU A 173 -5.58 1.91 24.38
CA GLU A 173 -6.73 1.94 25.29
C GLU A 173 -7.91 1.16 24.72
N LYS A 174 -8.18 1.26 23.42
CA LYS A 174 -9.26 0.51 22.76
C LYS A 174 -9.07 -1.00 22.78
N LEU A 175 -7.84 -1.49 22.86
CA LEU A 175 -7.53 -2.92 23.02
C LEU A 175 -7.63 -3.41 24.47
N SER A 176 -7.82 -2.52 25.45
CA SER A 176 -8.02 -2.88 26.84
C SER A 176 -9.40 -3.49 27.10
N LYS A 177 -9.57 -4.14 28.27
CA LYS A 177 -10.88 -4.67 28.70
C LYS A 177 -11.88 -3.55 28.89
N GLU A 178 -11.42 -2.42 29.41
CA GLU A 178 -12.19 -1.21 29.63
C GLU A 178 -12.68 -0.62 28.30
N GLY A 179 -11.80 -0.53 27.31
CA GLY A 179 -12.14 -0.09 25.95
C GLY A 179 -13.18 -1.00 25.28
N ARG A 180 -13.04 -2.32 25.43
CA ARG A 180 -14.03 -3.31 24.95
C ARG A 180 -15.39 -3.16 25.63
N GLN A 181 -15.40 -2.97 26.95
CA GLN A 181 -16.62 -2.76 27.74
C GLN A 181 -17.33 -1.46 27.34
N GLU A 182 -16.57 -0.40 27.07
CA GLU A 182 -17.08 0.88 26.60
C GLU A 182 -17.78 0.72 25.24
N ASP A 183 -17.15 0.05 24.28
CA ASP A 183 -17.73 -0.19 22.96
C ASP A 183 -19.02 -1.03 23.03
N LEU A 184 -19.06 -2.05 23.90
CA LEU A 184 -20.28 -2.82 24.19
C LEU A 184 -21.37 -1.93 24.80
N SER A 185 -21.02 -1.05 25.74
CA SER A 185 -21.98 -0.13 26.37
C SER A 185 -22.59 0.86 25.39
N LYS A 186 -21.85 1.22 24.34
CA LYS A 186 -22.30 2.05 23.22
C LYS A 186 -23.16 1.28 22.19
N GLY A 187 -23.41 -0.01 22.42
CA GLY A 187 -24.27 -0.84 21.58
C GLY A 187 -23.59 -1.38 20.32
N LYS A 188 -22.27 -1.37 20.26
CA LYS A 188 -21.53 -1.89 19.11
C LYS A 188 -21.65 -3.42 19.04
N PRO A 189 -21.93 -4.01 17.87
CA PRO A 189 -22.07 -5.46 17.75
C PRO A 189 -20.77 -6.19 18.12
N PRO A 190 -20.82 -7.33 18.83
CA PRO A 190 -19.62 -8.08 19.21
C PRO A 190 -18.72 -8.45 18.03
N VAL A 191 -19.31 -8.82 16.89
CA VAL A 191 -18.57 -9.11 15.65
C VAL A 191 -17.76 -7.90 15.18
N GLN A 192 -18.35 -6.70 15.22
CA GLN A 192 -17.65 -5.47 14.82
C GLN A 192 -16.52 -5.14 15.81
N ILE A 193 -16.73 -5.35 17.10
CA ILE A 193 -15.70 -5.15 18.12
C ILE A 193 -14.51 -6.05 17.85
N SER A 194 -14.72 -7.35 17.60
CA SER A 194 -13.64 -8.28 17.29
C SER A 194 -12.90 -7.90 15.99
N LEU A 195 -13.60 -7.42 14.95
CA LEU A 195 -12.96 -6.95 13.72
C LEU A 195 -12.12 -5.69 13.93
N ASP A 196 -12.61 -4.75 14.74
CA ASP A 196 -11.88 -3.53 15.05
C ASP A 196 -10.65 -3.81 15.93
N GLU A 197 -10.76 -4.73 16.89
CA GLU A 197 -9.60 -5.22 17.66
C GLU A 197 -8.53 -5.81 16.72
N ALA A 198 -8.91 -6.63 15.73
CA ALA A 198 -7.96 -7.15 14.74
C ALA A 198 -7.30 -6.04 13.92
N ALA A 199 -8.06 -5.01 13.51
CA ALA A 199 -7.53 -3.88 12.77
C ALA A 199 -6.52 -3.06 13.61
N PHE A 200 -6.85 -2.79 14.88
CA PHE A 200 -5.97 -2.11 15.83
C PHE A 200 -4.68 -2.88 16.08
N LEU A 201 -4.75 -4.21 16.23
CA LEU A 201 -3.55 -5.04 16.38
C LEU A 201 -2.64 -4.98 15.16
N LEU A 202 -3.20 -4.99 13.94
CA LEU A 202 -2.41 -4.84 12.72
C LEU A 202 -1.76 -3.45 12.63
N ASP A 203 -2.47 -2.40 13.01
CA ASP A 203 -1.94 -1.04 13.04
C ASP A 203 -0.77 -0.93 14.02
N LEU A 204 -0.93 -1.38 15.27
CA LEU A 204 0.15 -1.37 16.27
C LEU A 204 1.34 -2.26 15.88
N ALA A 205 1.08 -3.46 15.37
CA ALA A 205 2.13 -4.36 14.89
C ALA A 205 2.96 -3.71 13.76
N SER A 206 2.34 -2.88 12.91
CA SER A 206 3.07 -2.12 11.88
C SER A 206 3.91 -0.98 12.46
N VAL A 207 3.45 -0.33 13.53
CA VAL A 207 4.23 0.72 14.22
C VAL A 207 5.50 0.12 14.83
N GLU A 208 5.34 -0.98 15.57
CA GLU A 208 6.42 -1.64 16.31
C GLU A 208 7.30 -2.52 15.40
N GLY A 209 6.71 -3.05 14.32
CA GLY A 209 7.32 -4.03 13.43
C GLY A 209 7.38 -5.42 14.03
N THR A 210 6.30 -5.83 14.69
CA THR A 210 6.13 -7.04 15.54
C THR A 210 4.97 -7.91 15.04
N TRP A 211 4.88 -8.10 13.72
CA TRP A 211 3.79 -8.85 13.06
C TRP A 211 3.48 -10.19 13.72
N ASP A 212 4.52 -10.99 13.96
CA ASP A 212 4.40 -12.35 14.47
C ASP A 212 3.79 -12.41 15.87
N ASP A 213 4.04 -11.39 16.70
CA ASP A 213 3.59 -11.33 18.09
C ASP A 213 2.07 -11.17 18.21
N SER A 214 1.43 -10.63 17.16
CA SER A 214 -0.02 -10.35 17.15
C SER A 214 -0.86 -11.42 16.44
N LEU A 215 -0.24 -12.41 15.77
CA LEU A 215 -0.94 -13.36 14.90
C LEU A 215 -1.99 -14.19 15.65
N GLU A 216 -1.66 -14.70 16.84
CA GLU A 216 -2.57 -15.52 17.64
C GLU A 216 -3.83 -14.74 18.02
N ARG A 217 -3.65 -13.52 18.52
CA ARG A 217 -4.77 -12.67 18.92
C ARG A 217 -5.61 -12.22 17.72
N ILE A 218 -4.99 -11.86 16.60
CA ILE A 218 -5.70 -11.51 15.36
C ILE A 218 -6.55 -12.70 14.88
N ALA A 219 -6.02 -13.91 14.91
CA ALA A 219 -6.77 -15.10 14.53
C ALA A 219 -7.96 -15.38 15.46
N GLU A 220 -7.81 -15.17 16.77
CA GLU A 220 -8.93 -15.23 17.72
C GLU A 220 -10.01 -14.20 17.40
N CYS A 221 -9.64 -12.95 17.13
CA CYS A 221 -10.56 -11.90 16.73
C CYS A 221 -11.36 -12.29 15.46
N TYR A 222 -10.69 -12.84 14.44
CA TYR A 222 -11.39 -13.34 13.25
C TYR A 222 -12.31 -14.52 13.55
N LYS A 223 -11.92 -15.42 14.46
CA LYS A 223 -12.77 -16.53 14.91
C LYS A 223 -14.02 -16.04 15.65
N GLU A 224 -13.86 -15.07 16.56
CA GLU A 224 -14.97 -14.42 17.27
C GLU A 224 -15.92 -13.70 16.28
N ALA A 225 -15.38 -13.15 15.19
CA ALA A 225 -16.15 -12.54 14.11
C ALA A 225 -16.78 -13.55 13.13
N GLY A 226 -16.59 -14.86 13.32
CA GLY A 226 -17.12 -15.92 12.44
C GLY A 226 -16.32 -16.18 11.17
N LEU A 227 -15.14 -15.57 11.02
CA LEU A 227 -14.23 -15.74 9.87
C LEU A 227 -13.23 -16.88 10.11
N HIS A 228 -13.75 -18.10 10.32
CA HIS A 228 -12.94 -19.26 10.70
C HIS A 228 -11.85 -19.64 9.70
N ASP A 229 -12.11 -19.50 8.40
CA ASP A 229 -11.14 -19.83 7.36
C ASP A 229 -9.99 -18.82 7.32
N ILE A 230 -10.31 -17.54 7.55
CA ILE A 230 -9.30 -16.47 7.65
C ILE A 230 -8.46 -16.67 8.91
N ALA A 231 -9.08 -16.96 10.06
CA ALA A 231 -8.36 -17.26 11.29
C ALA A 231 -7.37 -18.43 11.12
N ARG A 232 -7.77 -19.49 10.39
CA ARG A 232 -6.89 -20.62 10.07
C ARG A 232 -5.75 -20.22 9.14
N PHE A 233 -6.03 -19.40 8.14
CA PHE A 233 -5.04 -18.89 7.20
C PHE A 233 -3.98 -18.04 7.91
N VAL A 234 -4.36 -17.14 8.81
CA VAL A 234 -3.42 -16.31 9.58
C VAL A 234 -2.45 -17.15 10.41
N LEU A 235 -2.90 -18.28 10.96
CA LEU A 235 -2.07 -19.18 11.77
C LEU A 235 -1.32 -20.22 10.96
N TYR A 236 -1.49 -20.23 9.64
CA TYR A 236 -0.83 -21.21 8.79
C TYR A 236 0.69 -20.98 8.79
N ARG A 237 1.45 -22.05 9.02
CA ARG A 237 2.91 -22.08 8.97
C ARG A 237 3.30 -23.23 8.04
N ASP A 238 4.19 -22.95 7.08
CA ASP A 238 4.79 -23.94 6.18
C ASP A 238 5.74 -24.91 6.91
#